data_AF-A5UU50-F1
#
_entry.id   AF-A5UU50-F1
#
_cell.length_a   1.000
_cell.length_b   1.000
_cell.length_c   1.000
_cell.angle_alpha   90.00
_cell.angle_beta   90.00
_cell.angle_gamma   90.00
#
_symmetry.space_group_name_H-M   'P 1'
#
loop_
_entity.id
_entity.type
_entity.pdbx_description
1 polymer ?
#
loop_
_entity_poly.entity_id
_entity_poly.type
_entity_poly.pdbx_seq_one_letter_code
_entity_poly.pdbx_strand_id
1 'polypeptide(L)'
;MTSNPLFSHVKKRHVVRQDFFERSIPSATVRGLILLKLYALPSLYRQGDFVRVGLYENDVATLMFYHAPNMSEILAELTPFVSPQDMSAIQDIISDLKQRIARLRRDRV
;
A
#
# COMPACT_ATOMS: atom_id res chain seq x y z
N MET A 1 8.31 15.27 -12.91
CA MET A 1 7.07 14.59 -12.47
C MET A 1 7.16 14.09 -11.02
N THR A 2 7.39 14.97 -10.04
CA THR A 2 7.36 14.63 -8.60
C THR A 2 6.80 15.81 -7.79
N SER A 3 5.58 16.24 -8.11
CA SER A 3 4.86 17.25 -7.32
C SER A 3 3.95 16.61 -6.26
N ASN A 4 3.80 15.28 -6.24
CA ASN A 4 2.92 14.62 -5.29
C ASN A 4 3.61 14.57 -3.90
N PRO A 5 3.01 15.16 -2.85
CA PRO A 5 3.61 15.21 -1.53
C PRO A 5 3.88 13.84 -0.92
N LEU A 6 2.99 12.85 -1.14
CA LEU A 6 3.19 11.49 -0.64
C LEU A 6 4.40 10.84 -1.31
N PHE A 7 4.61 11.04 -2.60
CA PHE A 7 5.71 10.42 -3.34
C PHE A 7 7.04 10.94 -2.82
N SER A 8 7.09 12.25 -2.54
CA SER A 8 8.25 12.88 -1.90
C SER A 8 8.48 12.37 -0.48
N HIS A 9 7.41 12.15 0.28
CA HIS A 9 7.46 11.60 1.63
C HIS A 9 8.00 10.16 1.65
N VAL A 10 7.46 9.28 0.80
CA VAL A 10 7.91 7.89 0.65
C VAL A 10 9.37 7.84 0.22
N LYS A 11 9.77 8.65 -0.78
CA LYS A 11 11.16 8.71 -1.23
C LYS A 11 12.14 9.13 -0.12
N LYS A 12 11.70 9.99 0.81
CA LYS A 12 12.54 10.46 1.93
C LYS A 12 12.59 9.50 3.12
N ARG A 13 11.48 8.83 3.44
CA ARG A 13 11.33 8.08 4.70
C ARG A 13 11.20 6.58 4.56
N HIS A 14 10.81 6.08 3.39
CA HIS A 14 10.51 4.68 3.15
C HIS A 14 11.37 4.10 2.04
N VAL A 15 12.66 4.39 2.11
CA VAL A 15 13.68 3.86 1.19
C VAL A 15 14.77 3.17 1.99
N VAL A 16 15.12 1.96 1.57
CA VAL A 16 16.26 1.20 2.06
C VAL A 16 17.23 0.98 0.92
N ARG A 17 18.54 1.00 1.21
CA ARG A 17 19.55 0.59 0.22
C ARG A 17 19.63 -0.93 0.21
N GLN A 18 19.43 -1.51 -0.95
CA GLN A 18 19.59 -2.94 -1.17
C GLN A 18 20.72 -3.16 -2.16
N ASP A 19 21.62 -4.08 -1.81
CA ASP A 19 22.66 -4.51 -2.73
C ASP A 19 22.03 -5.38 -3.82
N PHE A 20 22.26 -4.97 -5.07
CA PHE A 20 21.81 -5.65 -6.26
C PHE A 20 22.97 -5.77 -7.23
N PHE A 21 23.52 -6.99 -7.34
CA PHE A 21 24.81 -7.24 -7.98
C PHE A 21 25.90 -6.32 -7.39
N GLU A 22 26.59 -5.57 -8.23
CA GLU A 22 27.70 -4.68 -7.85
C GLU A 22 27.21 -3.28 -7.43
N ARG A 23 25.90 -3.07 -7.26
CA ARG A 23 25.33 -1.74 -7.00
C ARG A 23 24.33 -1.76 -5.85
N SER A 24 24.50 -0.84 -4.92
CA SER A 24 23.46 -0.52 -3.93
C SER A 24 22.38 0.35 -4.58
N ILE A 25 21.18 -0.19 -4.74
CA ILE A 25 20.02 0.54 -5.28
C ILE A 25 19.06 0.97 -4.16
N PRO A 26 18.49 2.20 -4.23
CA PRO A 26 17.41 2.58 -3.34
C PRO A 26 16.13 1.82 -3.70
N SER A 27 15.55 1.13 -2.73
CA SER A 27 14.32 0.35 -2.87
C SER A 27 13.29 0.80 -1.84
N ALA A 28 12.01 0.80 -2.21
CA ALA A 28 10.95 1.17 -1.27
C ALA A 28 10.79 0.09 -0.19
N THR A 29 10.57 0.50 1.05
CA THR A 29 10.21 -0.44 2.12
C THR A 29 8.82 -1.03 1.87
N VAL A 30 8.50 -2.16 2.52
CA VAL A 30 7.15 -2.75 2.49
C VAL A 30 6.08 -1.70 2.85
N ARG A 31 6.32 -0.92 3.91
CA ARG A 31 5.44 0.19 4.30
C ARG A 31 5.30 1.23 3.18
N GLY A 32 6.41 1.64 2.56
CA GLY A 32 6.40 2.57 1.43
C GLY A 32 5.58 2.07 0.25
N LEU A 33 5.72 0.80 -0.10
CA LEU A 33 4.95 0.16 -1.18
C LEU A 33 3.44 0.16 -0.87
N ILE A 34 3.06 -0.18 0.37
CA ILE A 34 1.66 -0.15 0.79
C ILE A 34 1.10 1.28 0.73
N LEU A 35 1.81 2.28 1.23
CA LEU A 35 1.39 3.69 1.17
C LEU A 35 1.09 4.13 -0.27
N LEU A 36 2.00 3.84 -1.20
CA LEU A 36 1.84 4.20 -2.61
C LEU A 36 0.65 3.50 -3.27
N LYS A 37 0.42 2.22 -2.94
CA LYS A 37 -0.69 1.44 -3.51
C LYS A 37 -2.04 1.91 -2.98
N LEU A 38 -2.17 2.08 -1.66
CA LEU A 38 -3.40 2.58 -1.03
C LEU A 38 -3.77 3.97 -1.54
N TYR A 39 -2.79 4.85 -1.73
CA TYR A 39 -3.01 6.18 -2.26
C TYR A 39 -3.63 6.19 -3.67
N ALA A 40 -3.26 5.23 -4.52
CA ALA A 40 -3.74 5.17 -5.90
C ALA A 40 -5.14 4.55 -6.01
N LEU A 41 -5.50 3.62 -5.12
CA LEU A 41 -6.70 2.79 -5.23
C LEU A 41 -8.01 3.57 -5.41
N PRO A 42 -8.32 4.61 -4.61
CA PRO A 42 -9.57 5.37 -4.78
C PRO A 42 -9.73 5.98 -6.18
N SER A 43 -8.62 6.48 -6.76
CA SER A 43 -8.62 7.04 -8.11
C SER A 43 -8.85 5.95 -9.16
N LEU A 44 -8.19 4.79 -9.01
CA LEU A 44 -8.37 3.66 -9.92
C LEU A 44 -9.82 3.14 -9.92
N TYR A 45 -10.44 3.09 -8.73
CA TYR A 45 -11.85 2.75 -8.58
C TYR A 45 -12.77 3.74 -9.32
N ARG A 46 -12.56 5.06 -9.14
CA ARG A 46 -13.33 6.08 -9.87
C ARG A 46 -13.15 6.03 -11.39
N GLN A 47 -11.97 5.62 -11.84
CA GLN A 47 -11.66 5.47 -13.26
C GLN A 47 -12.23 4.16 -13.85
N GLY A 48 -12.72 3.23 -13.03
CA GLY A 48 -13.17 1.93 -13.48
C GLY A 48 -12.04 1.05 -14.02
N ASP A 49 -10.78 1.31 -13.62
CA ASP A 49 -9.62 0.52 -14.07
C ASP A 49 -9.50 -0.77 -13.25
N PHE A 50 -10.43 -1.71 -13.51
CA PHE A 50 -10.55 -2.96 -12.75
C PHE A 50 -9.28 -3.83 -12.81
N VAL A 51 -8.53 -3.75 -13.91
CA VAL A 51 -7.26 -4.47 -14.05
C VAL A 51 -6.27 -3.95 -13.01
N ARG A 52 -6.07 -2.63 -12.93
CA ARG A 52 -5.13 -2.06 -11.94
C ARG A 52 -5.65 -2.13 -10.52
N VAL A 53 -6.95 -2.00 -10.29
CA VAL A 53 -7.55 -2.22 -8.97
C VAL A 53 -7.19 -3.62 -8.45
N GLY A 54 -7.47 -4.66 -9.24
CA GLY A 54 -7.18 -6.04 -8.85
C GLY A 54 -5.69 -6.28 -8.56
N LEU A 55 -4.80 -5.72 -9.38
CA LEU A 55 -3.35 -5.80 -9.15
C LEU A 55 -2.93 -5.12 -7.85
N TYR A 56 -3.41 -3.89 -7.60
CA TYR A 56 -3.00 -3.11 -6.44
C TYR A 56 -3.52 -3.72 -5.14
N GLU A 57 -4.78 -4.17 -5.13
CA GLU A 57 -5.34 -4.86 -3.97
C GLU A 57 -4.63 -6.17 -3.67
N ASN A 58 -4.36 -6.98 -4.69
CA ASN A 58 -3.66 -8.23 -4.50
C ASN A 58 -2.23 -8.01 -3.97
N ASP A 59 -1.54 -6.99 -4.46
CA ASP A 59 -0.21 -6.65 -3.97
C ASP A 59 -0.26 -6.19 -2.51
N VAL A 60 -1.22 -5.33 -2.14
CA VAL A 60 -1.39 -4.91 -0.73
C VAL A 60 -1.72 -6.12 0.15
N ALA A 61 -2.62 -7.00 -0.29
CA ALA A 61 -2.98 -8.21 0.44
C ALA A 61 -1.77 -9.13 0.63
N THR A 62 -0.96 -9.31 -0.42
CA THR A 62 0.28 -10.10 -0.39
C THR A 62 1.26 -9.53 0.62
N LEU A 63 1.52 -8.21 0.57
CA LEU A 63 2.42 -7.55 1.51
C LEU A 63 1.90 -7.65 2.96
N MET A 64 0.59 -7.49 3.17
CA MET A 64 -0.02 -7.67 4.48
C MET A 64 0.08 -9.12 4.99
N PHE A 65 -0.11 -10.10 4.11
CA PHE A 65 -0.09 -11.52 4.44
C PHE A 65 1.31 -11.94 4.91
N TYR A 66 2.35 -11.59 4.15
CA TYR A 66 3.72 -12.04 4.39
C TYR A 66 4.49 -11.22 5.43
N HIS A 67 4.18 -9.92 5.57
CA HIS A 67 4.96 -9.03 6.45
C HIS A 67 4.21 -8.56 7.69
N ALA A 68 2.90 -8.81 7.79
CA ALA A 68 2.04 -8.40 8.91
C ALA A 68 2.33 -6.96 9.45
N PRO A 69 2.37 -5.94 8.57
CA PRO A 69 2.76 -4.59 8.96
C PRO A 69 1.73 -3.95 9.90
N ASN A 70 2.16 -2.98 10.71
CA ASN A 70 1.25 -2.18 11.53
C ASN A 70 0.39 -1.25 10.64
N MET A 71 -0.79 -1.73 10.26
CA MET A 71 -1.70 -0.98 9.38
C MET A 71 -2.26 0.29 10.01
N SER A 72 -2.38 0.36 11.34
CA SER A 72 -2.87 1.56 12.03
C SER A 72 -1.90 2.73 11.85
N GLU A 73 -0.59 2.46 11.96
CA GLU A 73 0.44 3.46 11.70
C GLU A 73 0.52 3.86 10.22
N ILE A 74 0.34 2.90 9.30
CA ILE A 74 0.30 3.19 7.85
C ILE A 74 -0.86 4.12 7.51
N LEU A 75 -2.05 3.84 8.06
CA LEU A 75 -3.23 4.68 7.87
C LEU A 75 -3.03 6.08 8.45
N ALA A 76 -2.50 6.19 9.66
CA ALA A 76 -2.20 7.48 10.29
C ALA A 76 -1.20 8.30 9.44
N GLU A 77 -0.20 7.63 8.86
CA GLU A 77 0.80 8.25 8.00
C GLU A 77 0.23 8.68 6.63
N LEU A 78 -0.82 8.00 6.14
CA LEU A 78 -1.48 8.34 4.88
C LEU A 78 -2.46 9.51 5.01
N THR A 79 -3.05 9.73 6.19
CA THR A 79 -4.04 10.78 6.49
C THR A 79 -3.74 12.16 5.90
N PRO A 80 -2.55 12.76 6.05
CA PRO A 80 -2.31 14.11 5.54
C PRO A 80 -2.25 14.20 4.01
N PHE A 81 -2.28 13.08 3.29
CA PHE A 81 -2.10 13.04 1.84
C PHE A 81 -3.38 12.78 1.06
N VAL A 82 -4.45 12.33 1.72
CA VAL A 82 -5.72 11.93 1.07
C VAL A 82 -6.90 12.73 1.60
N SER A 83 -7.96 12.83 0.80
CA SER A 83 -9.22 13.41 1.28
C SER A 83 -9.88 12.50 2.32
N PRO A 84 -10.77 13.02 3.20
CA PRO A 84 -11.54 12.19 4.12
C PRO A 84 -12.37 11.11 3.41
N GLN A 85 -12.92 11.42 2.23
CA GLN A 85 -13.68 10.47 1.42
C GLN A 85 -12.79 9.34 0.90
N ASP A 86 -11.61 9.67 0.35
CA ASP A 86 -10.64 8.67 -0.09
C ASP A 86 -10.14 7.83 1.10
N MET A 87 -9.96 8.45 2.27
CA MET A 87 -9.54 7.74 3.48
C MET A 87 -10.58 6.71 3.92
N SER A 88 -11.87 7.06 3.90
CA SER A 88 -12.95 6.10 4.17
C SER A 88 -12.90 4.91 3.21
N ALA A 89 -12.78 5.18 1.91
CA ALA A 89 -12.69 4.13 0.90
C ALA A 89 -11.46 3.22 1.12
N ILE A 90 -10.33 3.80 1.50
CA ILE A 90 -9.11 3.04 1.84
C ILE A 90 -9.33 2.15 3.07
N GLN A 91 -10.03 2.63 4.09
CA GLN A 91 -10.34 1.86 5.29
C GLN A 91 -11.27 0.68 4.99
N ASP A 92 -12.25 0.87 4.10
CA ASP A 92 -13.15 -0.19 3.63
C ASP A 92 -12.36 -1.27 2.88
N ILE A 93 -11.52 -0.86 1.92
CA ILE A 93 -10.63 -1.78 1.18
C ILE A 93 -9.77 -2.58 2.15
N ILE A 94 -9.11 -1.94 3.11
CA ILE A 94 -8.25 -2.65 4.09
C ILE A 94 -9.05 -3.65 4.91
N SER A 95 -10.28 -3.30 5.29
CA SER A 95 -11.17 -4.20 6.04
C SER A 95 -11.49 -5.46 5.23
N ASP A 96 -11.80 -5.30 3.94
CA ASP A 96 -12.04 -6.42 3.03
C ASP A 96 -10.79 -7.29 2.82
N LEU A 97 -9.62 -6.67 2.64
CA LEU A 97 -8.36 -7.40 2.51
C LEU A 97 -8.02 -8.17 3.78
N LYS A 98 -8.25 -7.59 4.97
CA LYS A 98 -8.09 -8.29 6.26
C LYS A 98 -8.98 -9.51 6.35
N GLN A 99 -10.25 -9.40 5.95
CA GLN A 99 -11.17 -10.54 5.95
C GLN A 99 -10.71 -11.65 5.00
N ARG A 100 -10.28 -11.29 3.78
CA ARG A 100 -9.74 -12.25 2.79
C ARG A 100 -8.51 -12.97 3.33
N ILE A 101 -7.56 -12.23 3.91
CA ILE A 101 -6.35 -12.79 4.53
C ILE A 101 -6.71 -13.72 5.69
N ALA A 102 -7.65 -13.34 6.55
CA ALA A 102 -8.08 -14.16 7.68
C ALA A 102 -8.74 -15.48 7.24
N ARG A 103 -9.45 -15.50 6.10
CA ARG A 103 -9.96 -16.75 5.50
C ARG A 103 -8.81 -17.63 5.02
N LEU A 104 -7.90 -17.09 4.23
CA LEU A 104 -6.73 -17.84 3.73
C LEU A 104 -5.83 -18.41 4.82
N ARG A 105 -5.69 -17.70 5.95
CA ARG A 105 -4.92 -18.20 7.10
C ARG A 105 -5.64 -19.36 7.80
N ARG A 106 -6.97 -19.35 7.88
CA ARG A 106 -7.77 -20.45 8.45
C ARG A 106 -7.71 -21.70 7.58
N ASP A 107 -7.77 -21.55 6.26
CA ASP A 107 -7.75 -22.67 5.32
C ASP A 107 -6.37 -23.37 5.20
N ARG A 108 -5.33 -22.83 5.85
CA ARG A 108 -3.97 -23.41 5.92
C ARG A 108 -3.66 -24.14 7.25
N VAL A 109 -4.57 -24.10 8.22
CA VAL A 109 -4.49 -24.81 9.51
C VAL A 109 -5.26 -26.12 9.41
#